data_AF-A0A2E4DUB1-F1
#
_entry.id   AF-A0A2E4DUB1-F1
#
_cell.length_a   1.000
_cell.length_b   1.000
_cell.length_c   1.000
_cell.angle_alpha   90.00
_cell.angle_beta   90.00
_cell.angle_gamma   90.00
#
_symmetry.space_group_name_H-M   'P 1'
#
loop_
_entity.id
_entity.type
_entity.pdbx_description
1 polymer ?
#
loop_
_entity_poly.entity_id
_entity_poly.type
_entity_poly.pdbx_seq_one_letter_code
_entity_poly.pdbx_strand_id
1 'polypeptide(L)'
;MDRPKWIGVLDNQILNFKKLQIFLILVHLLPIWLFTYFPTQDGPSHIYNSQVLREYWNPEYGFQMFYNINWHLFPNWLSHFALAVLMGVFSPIIAEKVFLSAYVIFFPIAILYFLNAIEHGRERISLIVFPFIYNYLFLMGFYNFAFSVPLFFFSIGYWWKHKEETHIRSIVLLNTMIITTYFAHLISYMFLLFSIGFLAIIHFRKQLQLAI
;
A
#
# COMPACT_ATOMS: atom_id res chain seq x y z
N MET A 1 -3.43 -13.60 -45.40
CA MET A 1 -2.85 -14.56 -44.44
C MET A 1 -3.85 -14.68 -43.30
N ASP A 2 -4.62 -15.77 -43.28
CA ASP A 2 -5.64 -15.98 -42.26
C ASP A 2 -4.96 -16.18 -40.91
N ARG A 3 -5.41 -15.44 -39.89
CA ARG A 3 -4.90 -15.59 -38.52
C ARG A 3 -5.09 -17.05 -38.09
N PRO A 4 -4.05 -17.71 -37.56
CA PRO A 4 -4.14 -19.10 -37.12
C PRO A 4 -5.26 -19.28 -36.07
N LYS A 5 -6.12 -20.29 -36.26
CA LYS A 5 -7.28 -20.57 -35.40
C LYS A 5 -6.94 -20.77 -33.91
N TRP A 6 -5.70 -21.14 -33.58
CA TRP A 6 -5.22 -21.28 -32.20
C TRP A 6 -5.01 -19.92 -31.49
N ILE A 7 -4.85 -18.82 -32.23
CA ILE A 7 -4.89 -17.46 -31.65
C ILE A 7 -6.31 -17.16 -31.14
N GLY A 8 -7.35 -17.60 -31.87
CA GLY A 8 -8.75 -17.47 -31.43
C GLY A 8 -9.09 -18.31 -30.20
N VAL A 9 -8.39 -19.44 -29.98
CA VAL A 9 -8.52 -20.24 -28.76
C VAL A 9 -7.84 -19.56 -27.57
N LEU A 10 -6.69 -18.90 -27.79
CA LEU A 10 -6.05 -18.05 -26.79
C LEU A 10 -6.88 -16.79 -26.49
N ASP A 11 -7.62 -16.25 -27.46
CA ASP A 11 -8.53 -15.12 -27.26
C ASP A 11 -9.78 -15.48 -26.44
N ASN A 12 -10.22 -16.74 -26.51
CA ASN A 12 -11.38 -17.26 -25.75
C ASN A 12 -11.02 -18.01 -24.45
N GLN A 13 -9.75 -18.37 -24.24
CA GLN A 13 -9.24 -19.00 -23.00
C GLN A 13 -8.51 -18.01 -22.08
N ILE A 14 -8.68 -16.71 -22.31
CA ILE A 14 -8.19 -15.68 -21.40
C ILE A 14 -8.96 -15.83 -20.08
N LEU A 15 -8.29 -16.37 -19.06
CA LEU A 15 -8.76 -16.28 -17.68
C LEU A 15 -9.24 -14.85 -17.44
N ASN A 16 -10.52 -14.70 -17.07
CA ASN A 16 -11.08 -13.40 -16.73
C ASN A 16 -10.10 -12.70 -15.77
N PHE A 17 -9.50 -11.60 -16.22
CA PHE A 17 -8.38 -10.95 -15.55
C PHE A 17 -8.68 -10.69 -14.07
N LYS A 18 -9.91 -10.27 -13.76
CA LYS A 18 -10.36 -10.04 -12.38
C LYS A 18 -10.35 -11.33 -11.56
N LYS A 19 -10.83 -12.44 -12.12
CA LYS A 19 -10.80 -13.75 -11.45
C LYS A 19 -9.37 -14.20 -11.20
N LEU A 20 -8.46 -14.03 -12.17
CA LEU A 20 -7.05 -14.37 -12.00
C LEU A 20 -6.40 -13.52 -10.91
N GLN A 21 -6.63 -12.20 -10.90
CA GLN A 21 -6.08 -11.31 -9.88
C GLN A 21 -6.60 -11.66 -8.49
N ILE A 22 -7.90 -11.91 -8.32
CA ILE A 22 -8.49 -12.34 -7.05
C ILE A 22 -7.89 -13.68 -6.61
N PHE A 23 -7.80 -14.65 -7.53
CA PHE A 23 -7.17 -15.94 -7.25
C PHE A 23 -5.74 -15.77 -6.75
N LEU A 24 -4.93 -14.96 -7.42
CA LEU A 24 -3.55 -14.71 -7.02
C LEU A 24 -3.47 -14.00 -5.66
N ILE A 25 -4.36 -13.04 -5.35
CA ILE A 25 -4.45 -12.43 -4.01
C ILE A 25 -4.73 -13.50 -2.96
N LEU A 26 -5.73 -14.37 -3.19
CA LEU A 26 -6.09 -15.43 -2.25
C LEU A 26 -4.92 -16.40 -2.02
N VAL A 27 -4.22 -16.81 -3.09
CA VAL A 27 -3.02 -17.65 -2.99
C VAL A 27 -1.94 -16.95 -2.18
N HIS A 28 -1.72 -15.65 -2.40
CA HIS A 28 -0.71 -14.88 -1.66
C HIS A 28 -1.13 -14.58 -0.22
N LEU A 29 -2.40 -14.72 0.16
CA LEU A 29 -2.79 -14.64 1.58
C LEU A 29 -2.46 -15.93 2.35
N LEU A 30 -2.35 -17.08 1.67
CA LEU A 30 -2.11 -18.37 2.32
C LEU A 30 -0.88 -18.38 3.25
N PRO A 31 0.31 -17.88 2.86
CA PRO A 31 1.49 -17.90 3.73
C PRO A 31 1.30 -17.17 5.07
N ILE A 32 0.45 -16.14 5.11
CA ILE A 32 0.16 -15.37 6.33
C ILE A 32 -0.69 -16.19 7.31
N TRP A 33 -1.64 -16.97 6.79
CA TRP A 33 -2.66 -17.64 7.60
C TRP A 33 -2.36 -19.12 7.86
N LEU A 34 -1.54 -19.77 7.04
CA LEU A 34 -1.18 -21.19 7.19
C LEU A 34 -0.39 -21.50 8.46
N PHE A 35 0.42 -20.55 8.94
CA PHE A 35 1.28 -20.74 10.11
C PHE A 35 0.79 -19.92 11.30
N THR A 36 1.06 -20.37 12.52
CA THR A 36 0.70 -19.62 13.75
C THR A 36 1.30 -18.23 13.73
N TYR A 37 2.59 -18.13 13.43
CA TYR A 37 3.36 -16.88 13.35
C TYR A 37 3.81 -16.65 11.92
N PHE A 38 3.70 -15.40 11.45
CA PHE A 38 4.33 -15.02 10.19
C PHE A 38 5.79 -14.62 10.46
N PRO A 39 6.79 -15.29 9.87
CA PRO A 39 8.17 -15.21 10.34
C PRO A 39 8.91 -13.98 9.80
N THR A 40 8.51 -12.78 10.23
CA THR A 40 9.27 -11.55 9.94
C THR A 40 10.24 -11.23 11.05
N GLN A 41 11.38 -10.63 10.69
CA GLN A 41 12.43 -10.31 11.66
C GLN A 41 11.99 -9.25 12.68
N ASP A 42 11.44 -8.13 12.22
CA ASP A 42 11.02 -7.02 13.10
C ASP A 42 9.52 -7.03 13.49
N GLY A 43 8.72 -7.95 12.95
CA GLY A 43 7.27 -8.06 13.24
C GLY A 43 6.93 -8.03 14.74
N PRO A 44 7.58 -8.88 15.57
CA PRO A 44 7.38 -8.87 17.01
C PRO A 44 7.63 -7.51 17.67
N SER A 45 8.61 -6.75 17.18
CA SER A 45 8.92 -5.40 17.68
C SER A 45 7.79 -4.41 17.38
N HIS A 46 7.17 -4.48 16.21
CA HIS A 46 6.00 -3.63 15.87
C HIS A 46 4.82 -3.94 16.78
N ILE A 47 4.53 -5.22 17.00
CA ILE A 47 3.45 -5.66 17.89
C ILE A 47 3.70 -5.21 19.32
N TYR A 48 4.92 -5.40 19.81
CA TYR A 48 5.34 -4.95 21.14
C TYR A 48 5.17 -3.43 21.33
N ASN A 49 5.71 -2.62 20.42
CA ASN A 49 5.60 -1.16 20.49
C ASN A 49 4.14 -0.69 20.44
N SER A 50 3.33 -1.36 19.62
CA SER A 50 1.90 -1.05 19.47
C SER A 50 1.12 -1.41 20.74
N GLN A 51 1.53 -2.46 21.46
CA GLN A 51 0.92 -2.85 22.73
C GLN A 51 1.27 -1.84 23.82
N VAL A 52 2.52 -1.40 23.89
CA VAL A 52 2.94 -0.30 24.80
C VAL A 52 2.14 0.96 24.50
N LEU A 53 1.97 1.32 23.22
CA LEU A 53 1.20 2.50 22.81
C LEU A 53 -0.28 2.39 23.24
N ARG A 54 -0.90 1.22 23.04
CA ARG A 54 -2.31 0.97 23.37
C ARG A 54 -2.57 0.98 24.88
N GLU A 55 -1.71 0.32 25.64
CA GLU A 55 -1.89 0.07 27.08
C GLU A 55 -1.09 1.04 27.95
N TYR A 56 -0.56 2.12 27.37
CA TYR A 56 0.38 3.03 28.07
C TYR A 56 -0.15 3.56 29.40
N TRP A 57 -1.45 3.83 29.46
CA TRP A 57 -2.14 4.38 30.64
C TRP A 57 -2.77 3.30 31.53
N ASN A 58 -2.59 2.02 31.22
CA ASN A 58 -3.11 0.94 32.03
C ASN A 58 -2.18 0.71 33.25
N PRO A 59 -2.66 0.95 34.48
CA PRO A 59 -1.83 0.85 35.68
C PRO A 59 -1.36 -0.58 35.97
N GLU A 60 -2.04 -1.61 35.46
CA GLU A 60 -1.65 -3.02 35.68
C GLU A 60 -0.30 -3.36 35.04
N TYR A 61 0.03 -2.74 33.90
CA TYR A 61 1.28 -3.00 33.19
C TYR A 61 2.42 -2.06 33.59
N GLY A 62 2.11 -0.90 34.17
CA GLY A 62 3.12 0.04 34.67
C GLY A 62 4.08 0.58 33.60
N PHE A 63 3.69 0.62 32.32
CA PHE A 63 4.57 1.03 31.22
C PHE A 63 5.20 2.41 31.41
N GLN A 64 4.52 3.31 32.12
CA GLN A 64 5.00 4.68 32.38
C GLN A 64 6.26 4.73 33.24
N MET A 65 6.57 3.68 33.99
CA MET A 65 7.81 3.59 34.77
C MET A 65 9.04 3.35 33.89
N PHE A 66 8.85 2.83 32.68
CA PHE A 66 9.93 2.39 31.80
C PHE A 66 9.95 3.10 30.45
N TYR A 67 8.80 3.60 29.98
CA TYR A 67 8.62 4.18 28.65
C TYR A 67 8.03 5.58 28.70
N ASN A 68 8.49 6.42 27.77
CA ASN A 68 7.84 7.67 27.41
C ASN A 68 7.40 7.58 25.96
N ILE A 69 6.13 7.88 25.68
CA ILE A 69 5.66 7.97 24.29
C ILE A 69 6.31 9.19 23.66
N ASN A 70 7.04 8.95 22.57
CA ASN A 70 7.57 10.01 21.74
C ASN A 70 6.47 10.51 20.80
N TRP A 71 5.75 11.57 21.18
CA TRP A 71 4.65 12.16 20.39
C TRP A 71 5.10 13.00 19.18
N HIS A 72 6.40 13.06 18.88
CA HIS A 72 6.85 13.76 17.68
C HIS A 72 6.30 13.06 16.43
N LEU A 73 5.72 13.85 15.53
CA LEU A 73 5.09 13.41 14.29
C LEU A 73 6.13 13.07 13.22
N PHE A 74 7.09 12.20 13.53
CA PHE A 74 8.03 11.67 12.55
C PHE A 74 7.37 10.57 11.69
N PRO A 75 7.98 10.16 10.58
CA PRO A 75 7.54 8.99 9.81
C PRO A 75 7.56 7.68 10.63
N ASN A 76 7.00 6.60 10.09
CA ASN A 76 6.91 5.24 10.68
C ASN A 76 5.88 5.06 11.81
N TRP A 77 4.88 5.93 11.89
CA TRP A 77 3.76 5.76 12.83
C TRP A 77 2.66 4.82 12.32
N LEU A 78 2.57 4.59 11.01
CA LEU A 78 1.45 3.88 10.41
C LEU A 78 1.26 2.48 11.01
N SER A 79 2.32 1.64 11.06
CA SER A 79 2.21 0.29 11.62
C SER A 79 1.84 0.32 13.10
N HIS A 80 2.47 1.18 13.89
CA HIS A 80 2.24 1.26 15.34
C HIS A 80 0.80 1.63 15.66
N PHE A 81 0.28 2.68 15.00
CA PHE A 81 -1.09 3.10 15.20
C PHE A 81 -2.10 2.06 14.69
N ALA A 82 -1.88 1.52 13.49
CA ALA A 82 -2.78 0.53 12.90
C ALA A 82 -2.86 -0.75 13.74
N LEU A 83 -1.72 -1.28 14.18
CA LEU A 83 -1.66 -2.47 15.02
C LEU A 83 -2.26 -2.21 16.41
N ALA A 84 -2.01 -1.04 17.01
CA ALA A 84 -2.65 -0.68 18.29
C ALA A 84 -4.18 -0.67 18.18
N VAL A 85 -4.73 -0.12 17.09
CA VAL A 85 -6.18 -0.15 16.83
C VAL A 85 -6.67 -1.58 16.61
N LEU A 86 -5.98 -2.38 15.78
CA LEU A 86 -6.37 -3.77 15.49
C LEU A 86 -6.35 -4.65 16.75
N MET A 87 -5.39 -4.44 17.65
CA MET A 87 -5.29 -5.15 18.93
C MET A 87 -6.37 -4.75 19.95
N GLY A 88 -7.16 -3.70 19.66
CA GLY A 88 -8.39 -3.42 20.40
C GLY A 88 -9.48 -4.47 20.20
N VAL A 89 -9.42 -5.25 19.11
CA VAL A 89 -10.43 -6.25 18.73
C VAL A 89 -9.82 -7.65 18.60
N PHE A 90 -8.60 -7.74 18.09
CA PHE A 90 -7.92 -9.00 17.81
C PHE A 90 -6.80 -9.27 18.82
N SER A 91 -6.42 -10.55 18.97
CA SER A 91 -5.17 -10.88 19.65
C SER A 91 -3.97 -10.33 18.85
N PRO A 92 -2.81 -10.09 19.47
CA PRO A 92 -1.64 -9.54 18.80
C PRO A 92 -1.25 -10.29 17.51
N ILE A 93 -1.28 -11.63 17.54
CA ILE A 93 -0.97 -12.47 16.37
C ILE A 93 -1.98 -12.26 15.24
N ILE A 94 -3.28 -12.18 15.56
CA ILE A 94 -4.32 -11.99 14.55
C ILE A 94 -4.24 -10.56 13.99
N ALA A 95 -3.98 -9.56 14.84
CA ALA A 95 -3.80 -8.17 14.43
C ALA A 95 -2.66 -8.04 13.40
N GLU A 96 -1.51 -8.68 13.65
CA GLU A 96 -0.40 -8.73 12.70
C GLU A 96 -0.84 -9.33 11.36
N LYS A 97 -1.48 -10.50 11.38
CA LYS A 97 -1.92 -11.18 10.15
C LYS A 97 -2.92 -10.35 9.35
N VAL A 98 -3.86 -9.67 10.03
CA VAL A 98 -4.82 -8.77 9.38
C VAL A 98 -4.08 -7.60 8.73
N PHE A 99 -3.13 -7.00 9.44
CA PHE A 99 -2.31 -5.91 8.92
C PHE A 99 -1.49 -6.35 7.69
N LEU A 100 -0.81 -7.49 7.74
CA LEU A 100 -0.05 -8.02 6.59
C LEU A 100 -0.96 -8.39 5.42
N SER A 101 -2.14 -8.94 5.70
CA SER A 101 -3.14 -9.24 4.66
C SER A 101 -3.60 -7.98 3.94
N ALA A 102 -3.80 -6.89 4.66
CA ALA A 102 -4.16 -5.61 4.07
C ALA A 102 -3.08 -5.11 3.09
N TYR A 103 -1.79 -5.30 3.38
CA TYR A 103 -0.70 -5.01 2.43
C TYR A 103 -0.76 -5.91 1.19
N VAL A 104 -0.86 -7.23 1.38
CA VAL A 104 -0.90 -8.22 0.29
C VAL A 104 -2.06 -7.95 -0.67
N ILE A 105 -3.21 -7.49 -0.15
CA ILE A 105 -4.37 -7.12 -0.96
C ILE A 105 -4.17 -5.75 -1.61
N PHE A 106 -3.72 -4.76 -0.84
CA PHE A 106 -3.64 -3.38 -1.30
C PHE A 106 -2.60 -3.19 -2.40
N PHE A 107 -1.47 -3.90 -2.35
CA PHE A 107 -0.40 -3.72 -3.32
C PHE A 107 -0.81 -3.99 -4.78
N PRO A 108 -1.38 -5.15 -5.14
CA PRO A 108 -1.86 -5.39 -6.50
C PRO A 108 -3.01 -4.45 -6.90
N ILE A 109 -3.88 -4.03 -5.96
CA ILE A 109 -4.94 -3.07 -6.24
C ILE A 109 -4.35 -1.69 -6.57
N ALA A 110 -3.35 -1.25 -5.82
CA ALA A 110 -2.68 0.03 -6.03
C ALA A 110 -1.99 0.10 -7.40
N ILE A 111 -1.28 -0.96 -7.78
CA ILE A 111 -0.62 -1.05 -9.10
C ILE A 111 -1.66 -1.08 -10.22
N LEU A 112 -2.73 -1.88 -10.09
CA LEU A 112 -3.79 -1.90 -11.08
C LEU A 112 -4.44 -0.52 -11.24
N TYR A 113 -4.74 0.15 -10.13
CA TYR A 113 -5.33 1.49 -10.15
C TYR A 113 -4.40 2.51 -10.81
N PHE A 114 -3.12 2.50 -10.48
CA PHE A 114 -2.10 3.34 -11.10
C PHE A 114 -2.01 3.14 -12.62
N LEU A 115 -1.92 1.89 -13.07
CA LEU A 115 -1.83 1.59 -14.51
C LEU A 115 -3.09 2.01 -15.25
N ASN A 116 -4.27 1.74 -14.69
CA ASN A 116 -5.55 2.15 -15.28
C ASN A 116 -5.75 3.67 -15.30
N ALA A 117 -5.09 4.41 -14.42
CA ALA A 117 -5.11 5.88 -14.48
C ALA A 117 -4.33 6.40 -15.70
N ILE A 118 -3.24 5.72 -16.08
CA ILE A 118 -2.38 6.13 -17.19
C ILE A 118 -2.96 5.71 -18.54
N GLU A 119 -3.27 4.42 -18.70
CA GLU A 119 -3.74 3.87 -19.96
C GLU A 119 -4.67 2.67 -19.72
N HIS A 120 -5.89 2.75 -20.26
CA HIS A 120 -6.85 1.64 -20.22
C HIS A 120 -6.44 0.51 -21.18
N GLY A 121 -6.73 -0.74 -20.80
CA GLY A 121 -6.48 -1.93 -21.63
C GLY A 121 -5.14 -2.62 -21.39
N ARG A 122 -4.32 -2.11 -20.46
CA ARG A 122 -3.02 -2.70 -20.06
C ARG A 122 -3.04 -3.31 -18.65
N GLU A 123 -4.22 -3.60 -18.11
CA GLU A 123 -4.39 -4.09 -16.74
C GLU A 123 -3.60 -5.38 -16.44
N ARG A 124 -3.36 -6.24 -17.45
CA ARG A 124 -2.60 -7.49 -17.26
C ARG A 124 -1.15 -7.27 -16.83
N ILE A 125 -0.57 -6.11 -17.15
CA ILE A 125 0.78 -5.74 -16.69
C ILE A 125 0.82 -5.67 -15.16
N SER A 126 -0.29 -5.32 -14.50
CA SER A 126 -0.36 -5.27 -13.02
C SER A 126 -0.04 -6.60 -12.35
N LEU A 127 -0.20 -7.73 -13.04
CA LEU A 127 0.10 -9.06 -12.50
C LEU A 127 1.60 -9.24 -12.19
N ILE A 128 2.47 -8.40 -12.76
CA ILE A 128 3.90 -8.43 -12.46
C ILE A 128 4.21 -8.12 -10.98
N VAL A 129 3.27 -7.53 -10.24
CA VAL A 129 3.46 -7.16 -8.83
C VAL A 129 3.53 -8.37 -7.89
N PHE A 130 2.88 -9.50 -8.24
CA PHE A 130 2.74 -10.63 -7.32
C PHE A 130 4.08 -11.20 -6.82
N PRO A 131 5.10 -11.42 -7.68
CA PRO A 131 6.45 -11.78 -7.25
C PRO A 131 7.13 -10.78 -6.29
N PHE A 132 6.69 -9.52 -6.25
CA PHE A 132 7.29 -8.47 -5.42
C PHE A 132 6.57 -8.25 -4.08
N ILE A 133 5.43 -8.93 -3.84
CA ILE A 133 4.68 -8.79 -2.59
C ILE A 133 5.57 -9.17 -1.40
N TYR A 134 6.14 -10.37 -1.43
CA TYR A 134 7.01 -10.91 -0.39
C TYR A 134 8.49 -10.58 -0.63
N ASN A 135 8.79 -9.30 -0.84
CA ASN A 135 10.16 -8.83 -1.02
C ASN A 135 10.97 -8.88 0.30
N TYR A 136 12.29 -8.76 0.17
CA TYR A 136 13.23 -8.81 1.29
C TYR A 136 12.90 -7.84 2.43
N LEU A 137 12.53 -6.58 2.12
CA LEU A 137 12.24 -5.57 3.13
C LEU A 137 10.95 -5.89 3.91
N PHE A 138 9.94 -6.44 3.22
CA PHE A 138 8.74 -6.95 3.88
C PHE A 138 9.07 -8.11 4.83
N LEU A 139 9.88 -9.08 4.39
CA LEU A 139 10.29 -10.23 5.21
C LEU A 139 11.19 -9.85 6.40
N MET A 140 12.01 -8.80 6.26
CA MET A 140 12.72 -8.21 7.39
C MET A 140 11.78 -7.50 8.40
N GLY A 141 10.51 -7.28 8.05
CA GLY A 141 9.56 -6.61 8.93
C GLY A 141 9.57 -5.09 8.80
N PHE A 142 10.04 -4.53 7.68
CA PHE A 142 9.95 -3.08 7.41
C PHE A 142 8.53 -2.72 6.94
N TYR A 143 7.55 -2.96 7.80
CA TYR A 143 6.12 -2.86 7.54
C TYR A 143 5.69 -1.49 7.01
N ASN A 144 6.19 -0.43 7.65
CA ASN A 144 5.95 0.95 7.26
C ASN A 144 6.44 1.25 5.84
N PHE A 145 7.64 0.82 5.49
CA PHE A 145 8.17 0.93 4.12
C PHE A 145 7.38 0.07 3.13
N ALA A 146 7.07 -1.18 3.49
CA ALA A 146 6.30 -2.06 2.62
C ALA A 146 4.94 -1.45 2.27
N PHE A 147 4.22 -0.89 3.25
CA PHE A 147 2.94 -0.20 3.04
C PHE A 147 3.07 1.13 2.31
N SER A 148 4.20 1.84 2.41
CA SER A 148 4.38 3.12 1.73
C SER A 148 4.53 2.98 0.21
N VAL A 149 5.01 1.83 -0.28
CA VAL A 149 5.12 1.54 -1.72
C VAL A 149 3.76 1.52 -2.45
N PRO A 150 2.75 0.74 -2.03
CA PRO A 150 1.44 0.80 -2.67
C PRO A 150 0.72 2.13 -2.43
N LEU A 151 0.89 2.78 -1.27
CA LEU A 151 0.39 4.14 -1.04
C LEU A 151 0.97 5.12 -2.07
N PHE A 152 2.27 5.04 -2.36
CA PHE A 152 2.94 5.84 -3.37
C PHE A 152 2.31 5.66 -4.76
N PHE A 153 2.18 4.42 -5.24
CA PHE A 153 1.60 4.15 -6.57
C PHE A 153 0.13 4.56 -6.65
N PHE A 154 -0.64 4.26 -5.61
CA PHE A 154 -2.05 4.63 -5.54
C PHE A 154 -2.23 6.15 -5.58
N SER A 155 -1.41 6.89 -4.83
CA SER A 155 -1.42 8.36 -4.78
C SER A 155 -1.07 8.99 -6.12
N ILE A 156 -0.04 8.49 -6.81
CA ILE A 156 0.31 8.99 -8.15
C ILE A 156 -0.81 8.69 -9.14
N GLY A 157 -1.36 7.47 -9.12
CA GLY A 157 -2.49 7.11 -9.97
C GLY A 157 -3.70 8.01 -9.70
N TYR A 158 -3.94 8.33 -8.43
CA TYR A 158 -5.03 9.19 -8.02
C TYR A 158 -4.84 10.61 -8.53
N TRP A 159 -3.66 11.18 -8.31
CA TRP A 159 -3.33 12.50 -8.84
C TRP A 159 -3.44 12.53 -10.36
N TRP A 160 -2.85 11.56 -11.07
CA TRP A 160 -2.87 11.54 -12.54
C TRP A 160 -4.28 11.49 -13.12
N LYS A 161 -5.18 10.73 -12.49
CA LYS A 161 -6.57 10.61 -12.90
C LYS A 161 -7.38 11.89 -12.68
N HIS A 162 -7.12 12.61 -11.58
CA HIS A 162 -7.92 13.77 -11.14
C HIS A 162 -7.16 15.11 -11.27
N LYS A 163 -6.05 15.16 -12.05
CA LYS A 163 -5.16 16.34 -12.15
C LYS A 163 -5.82 17.61 -12.70
N GLU A 164 -6.92 17.49 -13.44
CA GLU A 164 -7.71 18.62 -13.96
C GLU A 164 -8.84 19.03 -13.01
N GLU A 165 -9.14 18.21 -12.01
CA GLU A 165 -10.28 18.44 -11.13
C GLU A 165 -9.93 19.44 -10.04
N THR A 166 -10.84 20.38 -9.80
CA THR A 166 -10.69 21.42 -8.77
C THR A 166 -11.61 21.20 -7.57
N HIS A 167 -12.31 20.06 -7.51
CA HIS A 167 -13.24 19.76 -6.42
C HIS A 167 -12.51 19.50 -5.10
N ILE A 168 -13.06 20.05 -4.00
CA ILE A 168 -12.50 19.91 -2.64
C ILE A 168 -12.27 18.46 -2.24
N ARG A 169 -13.15 17.55 -2.66
CA ARG A 169 -13.03 16.12 -2.40
C ARG A 169 -11.73 15.55 -2.97
N SER A 170 -11.39 15.89 -4.20
CA SER A 170 -10.20 15.38 -4.88
C SER A 170 -8.92 15.88 -4.21
N ILE A 171 -8.92 17.14 -3.79
CA ILE A 171 -7.82 17.76 -3.04
C ILE A 171 -7.64 17.11 -1.68
N VAL A 172 -8.72 16.96 -0.90
CA VAL A 172 -8.66 16.37 0.44
C VAL A 172 -8.17 14.92 0.37
N LEU A 173 -8.73 14.10 -0.52
CA LEU A 173 -8.33 12.71 -0.66
C LEU A 173 -6.84 12.58 -1.03
N LEU A 174 -6.35 13.38 -1.99
CA LEU A 174 -4.94 13.36 -2.35
C LEU A 174 -4.02 13.75 -1.18
N ASN A 175 -4.36 14.83 -0.46
CA ASN A 175 -3.58 15.26 0.69
C ASN A 175 -3.58 14.23 1.81
N THR A 176 -4.73 13.58 2.07
CA THR A 176 -4.79 12.45 3.00
C THR A 176 -3.83 11.35 2.60
N MET A 177 -3.81 10.94 1.33
CA MET A 177 -2.88 9.88 0.87
C MET A 177 -1.41 10.29 1.01
N ILE A 178 -1.08 11.55 0.70
CA ILE A 178 0.28 12.10 0.86
C ILE A 178 0.70 12.07 2.35
N ILE A 179 -0.17 12.54 3.25
CA ILE A 179 0.06 12.54 4.70
C ILE A 179 0.18 11.11 5.24
N THR A 180 -0.69 10.19 4.81
CA THR A 180 -0.58 8.77 5.18
C THR A 180 0.74 8.18 4.69
N THR A 181 1.20 8.54 3.49
CA THR A 181 2.50 8.09 2.96
C THR A 181 3.67 8.64 3.79
N TYR A 182 3.58 9.87 4.30
CA TYR A 182 4.55 10.44 5.23
C TYR A 182 4.63 9.63 6.53
N PHE A 183 3.49 9.36 7.16
CA PHE A 183 3.44 8.55 8.39
C PHE A 183 3.80 7.09 8.15
N ALA A 184 3.68 6.59 6.92
CA ALA A 184 4.24 5.32 6.52
C ALA A 184 5.77 5.43 6.46
N HIS A 185 6.35 6.14 5.49
CA HIS A 185 7.80 6.19 5.34
C HIS A 185 8.31 7.43 4.60
N LEU A 186 9.38 8.04 5.12
CA LEU A 186 9.94 9.30 4.59
C LEU A 186 10.37 9.20 3.13
N ILE A 187 11.10 8.13 2.78
CA ILE A 187 11.67 7.98 1.44
C ILE A 187 10.56 7.92 0.38
N SER A 188 9.52 7.10 0.59
CA SER A 188 8.39 7.00 -0.34
C SER A 188 7.60 8.30 -0.42
N TYR A 189 7.48 9.04 0.69
CA TYR A 189 6.88 10.37 0.69
C TYR A 189 7.67 11.37 -0.16
N MET A 190 9.00 11.41 -0.03
CA MET A 190 9.84 12.29 -0.86
C MET A 190 9.73 11.93 -2.34
N PHE A 191 9.76 10.63 -2.68
CA PHE A 191 9.53 10.19 -4.06
C PHE A 191 8.14 10.56 -4.55
N LEU A 192 7.10 10.47 -3.71
CA LEU A 192 5.74 10.84 -4.07
C LEU A 192 5.64 12.32 -4.44
N LEU A 193 6.15 13.20 -3.57
CA LEU A 193 6.15 14.64 -3.83
C LEU A 193 6.95 14.99 -5.09
N PHE A 194 8.13 14.39 -5.25
CA PHE A 194 8.95 14.59 -6.43
C PHE A 194 8.20 14.15 -7.70
N SER A 195 7.58 12.97 -7.69
CA SER A 195 6.87 12.42 -8.85
C SER A 195 5.67 13.28 -9.23
N ILE A 196 4.83 13.66 -8.26
CA ILE A 196 3.68 14.54 -8.49
C ILE A 196 4.15 15.90 -9.01
N GLY A 197 5.14 16.52 -8.35
CA GLY A 197 5.66 17.82 -8.76
C GLY A 197 6.24 17.80 -10.18
N PHE A 198 7.06 16.80 -10.49
CA PHE A 198 7.65 16.62 -11.81
C PHE A 198 6.60 16.42 -12.90
N LEU A 199 5.64 15.53 -12.67
CA LEU A 199 4.56 15.27 -13.63
C LEU A 199 3.64 16.48 -13.80
N ALA A 200 3.34 17.20 -12.72
CA ALA A 200 2.53 18.42 -12.77
C ALA A 200 3.20 19.49 -13.65
N ILE A 201 4.50 19.73 -13.44
CA ILE A 201 5.26 20.69 -14.24
C ILE A 201 5.21 20.33 -15.74
N ILE A 202 5.46 19.06 -16.09
CA ILE A 202 5.43 18.61 -17.49
C ILE A 202 4.04 18.79 -18.09
N HIS A 203 3.02 18.35 -17.36
CA HIS A 203 1.63 18.36 -17.82
C HIS A 203 1.11 19.78 -18.07
N PHE A 204 1.22 20.66 -17.08
CA PHE A 204 0.72 22.03 -17.19
C PHE A 204 1.56 22.89 -18.14
N ARG A 205 2.88 22.63 -18.27
CA ARG A 205 3.71 23.28 -19.30
C ARG A 205 3.22 22.91 -20.70
N LYS A 206 2.93 21.64 -20.95
CA LYS A 206 2.42 21.17 -22.25
C LYS A 206 1.04 21.77 -22.56
N GLN A 207 0.15 21.85 -21.57
CA GLN A 207 -1.15 22.50 -21.74
C GLN A 207 -1.01 23.99 -22.08
N LEU A 208 -0.12 24.72 -21.39
CA LEU A 208 0.12 26.14 -21.65
C LEU A 208 0.63 26.36 -23.09
N GLN A 209 1.52 25.49 -23.58
CA GLN A 209 2.03 25.55 -24.96
C GLN A 209 0.96 25.26 -26.02
N LEU A 210 -0.09 24.49 -25.68
CA LEU A 210 -1.20 24.20 -26.59
C LEU A 210 -2.28 25.30 -26.57
N ALA A 211 -2.26 26.19 -25.57
CA ALA A 211 -3.23 27.27 -25.40
C ALA A 211 -2.77 28.62 -26.00
N ILE A 212 -1.48 28.75 -26.31
CA ILE A 212 -0.86 29.91 -27.00
C ILE A 212 -0.80 29.61 -28.50
#